data_AF-A0AAI9SE14-F1
#
_entry.id   AF-A0AAI9SE14-F1
#
_cell.length_a   1.000
_cell.length_b   1.000
_cell.length_c   1.000
_cell.angle_alpha   90.00
_cell.angle_beta   90.00
_cell.angle_gamma   90.00
#
_symmetry.space_group_name_H-M   'P 1'
#
loop_
_entity.id
_entity.type
_entity.pdbx_description
1 polymer ?
#
loop_
_entity_poly.entity_id
_entity_poly.type
_entity_poly.pdbx_seq_one_letter_code
_entity_poly.pdbx_strand_id
1 'polypeptide(L)'
;MIRIGSSFHVPGIRFRSDPAGIVFAADLRRGTLWTARTAGRSLPPGAPREDGSAARIEWAAGEKRRAFAAKLFISTSFGIAGFGPLSDQTALALENAAAGILGVEKENLISAAAGPVLEHYPVGSMMEALQSARSQPALDEPLGRNVDALGLPFRIAEGALDMSAAVFHSERTGGEVWIAAASAGIGREVLEGVRDRLWLAGPAAWRASSGIHPGDALILLATGASPIAEVASEEDPRTESVIAGLSTALAQLVRKRALAAGERIPFGLFGAETPQEAEDAAGVLGRFMPGILRRLSEDWGEERAGEALLDGLRCALLSAPLPGLERALIRVSIGEMLLSFGLRTAAPLPGSLLQSWRDGSAELRIDLGRGACGAVFWA
;
A
#
# COMPACT_ATOMS: atom_id res chain seq x y z
N MET A 1 -10.73 -1.20 -22.14
CA MET A 1 -11.56 -0.98 -20.94
C MET A 1 -11.51 -2.25 -20.10
N ILE A 2 -10.71 -2.26 -19.03
CA ILE A 2 -10.59 -3.41 -18.11
C ILE A 2 -11.86 -3.41 -17.24
N ARG A 3 -12.60 -4.52 -17.20
CA ARG A 3 -13.69 -4.68 -16.21
C ARG A 3 -13.05 -4.67 -14.83
N ILE A 4 -13.24 -3.59 -14.09
CA ILE A 4 -12.83 -3.52 -12.69
C ILE A 4 -13.82 -4.40 -11.90
N GLY A 5 -13.34 -5.52 -11.35
CA GLY A 5 -14.11 -6.30 -10.40
C GLY A 5 -14.24 -5.52 -9.10
N SER A 6 -15.46 -5.33 -8.60
CA SER A 6 -15.70 -4.66 -7.33
C SER A 6 -15.28 -5.49 -6.11
N SER A 7 -15.01 -6.79 -6.31
CA SER A 7 -14.71 -7.79 -5.30
C SER A 7 -13.30 -8.34 -5.44
N PHE A 8 -12.67 -8.64 -4.30
CA PHE A 8 -11.40 -9.38 -4.26
C PHE A 8 -11.65 -10.80 -4.75
N HIS A 9 -10.78 -11.31 -5.63
CA HIS A 9 -10.85 -12.70 -6.06
C HIS A 9 -9.46 -13.18 -6.50
N VAL A 10 -8.86 -14.08 -5.73
CA VAL A 10 -7.65 -14.80 -6.12
C VAL A 10 -7.85 -16.27 -5.78
N PRO A 11 -7.86 -17.17 -6.78
CA PRO A 11 -7.98 -18.61 -6.53
C PRO A 11 -6.95 -19.08 -5.51
N GLY A 12 -7.43 -19.80 -4.50
CA GLY A 12 -6.60 -20.28 -3.40
C GLY A 12 -6.57 -19.39 -2.16
N ILE A 13 -7.36 -18.31 -2.10
CA ILE A 13 -7.59 -17.54 -0.86
C ILE A 13 -9.08 -17.54 -0.58
N ARG A 14 -9.48 -17.94 0.63
CA ARG A 14 -10.88 -17.82 1.06
C ARG A 14 -10.98 -17.20 2.44
N PHE A 15 -11.72 -16.12 2.55
CA PHE A 15 -11.89 -15.34 3.77
C PHE A 15 -13.06 -15.82 4.61
N ARG A 16 -12.93 -15.59 5.91
CA ARG A 16 -14.00 -15.60 6.89
C ARG A 16 -13.82 -14.36 7.76
N SER A 17 -14.89 -13.64 8.03
CA SER A 17 -14.86 -12.49 8.92
C SER A 17 -15.88 -12.66 10.02
N ASP A 18 -15.64 -12.04 11.18
CA ASP A 18 -16.68 -11.94 12.18
C ASP A 18 -17.76 -10.93 11.73
N PRO A 19 -19.01 -11.04 12.22
CA PRO A 19 -20.10 -10.14 11.79
C PRO A 19 -19.85 -8.65 12.02
N ALA A 20 -19.01 -8.26 12.99
CA ALA A 20 -18.69 -6.86 13.24
C ALA A 20 -17.57 -6.33 12.31
N GLY A 21 -16.94 -7.21 11.52
CA GLY A 21 -15.87 -6.86 10.57
C GLY A 21 -14.63 -6.34 11.28
N ILE A 22 -14.25 -6.97 12.40
CA ILE A 22 -13.11 -6.56 13.22
C ILE A 22 -11.97 -7.60 13.24
N VAL A 23 -12.29 -8.83 12.87
CA VAL A 23 -11.38 -9.96 12.74
C VAL A 23 -11.65 -10.65 11.41
N PHE A 24 -10.56 -10.92 10.70
CA PHE A 24 -10.56 -11.60 9.43
C PHE A 24 -9.60 -12.78 9.50
N ALA A 25 -10.04 -13.93 9.00
CA ALA A 25 -9.22 -15.11 8.80
C ALA A 25 -9.29 -15.51 7.33
N ALA A 26 -8.21 -16.07 6.78
CA ALA A 26 -8.25 -16.67 5.46
C ALA A 26 -7.57 -18.03 5.40
N ASP A 27 -8.19 -18.94 4.65
CA ASP A 27 -7.61 -20.20 4.20
C ASP A 27 -6.75 -19.92 2.96
N LEU A 28 -5.47 -20.32 3.00
CA LEU A 28 -4.53 -20.15 1.90
C LEU A 28 -4.24 -21.51 1.25
N ARG A 29 -4.11 -21.51 -0.08
CA ARG A 29 -3.71 -22.68 -0.85
C ARG A 29 -2.36 -23.17 -0.34
N ARG A 30 -2.22 -24.50 -0.20
CA ARG A 30 -0.94 -25.12 0.14
C ARG A 30 0.12 -24.69 -0.87
N GLY A 31 1.27 -24.23 -0.36
CA GLY A 31 2.34 -23.72 -1.20
C GLY A 31 2.29 -22.21 -1.44
N THR A 32 1.34 -21.47 -0.84
CA THR A 32 1.29 -20.00 -0.95
C THR A 32 2.57 -19.38 -0.40
N LEU A 33 3.29 -18.67 -1.27
CA LEU A 33 4.45 -17.86 -0.91
C LEU A 33 4.00 -16.48 -0.47
N TRP A 34 4.75 -15.90 0.48
CA TRP A 34 4.39 -14.62 1.06
C TRP A 34 5.61 -13.85 1.56
N THR A 35 5.50 -12.53 1.57
CA THR A 35 6.42 -11.62 2.25
C THR A 35 5.65 -10.41 2.77
N ALA A 36 6.31 -9.54 3.51
CA ALA A 36 5.73 -8.30 3.98
C ALA A 36 6.74 -7.14 3.92
N ARG A 37 6.20 -5.93 3.83
CA ARG A 37 6.89 -4.66 4.07
C ARG A 37 6.10 -3.85 5.08
N THR A 38 6.79 -3.17 5.98
CA THR A 38 6.16 -2.31 6.98
C THR A 38 6.62 -0.86 6.86
N ALA A 39 5.96 0.02 7.61
CA ALA A 39 6.34 1.43 7.71
C ALA A 39 7.76 1.66 8.25
N GLY A 40 8.34 0.67 8.93
CA GLY A 40 9.64 0.76 9.58
C GLY A 40 10.74 1.15 8.59
N ARG A 41 11.37 2.31 8.81
CA ARG A 41 12.67 2.61 8.21
C ARG A 41 13.68 1.56 8.67
N SER A 42 14.72 1.30 7.88
CA SER A 42 15.92 0.63 8.39
C SER A 42 16.46 1.44 9.56
N LEU A 43 16.12 1.05 10.79
CA LEU A 43 16.61 1.70 11.99
C LEU A 43 18.12 1.45 12.11
N PRO A 44 18.91 2.45 12.56
CA PRO A 44 20.32 2.23 12.82
C PRO A 44 20.52 1.08 13.82
N PRO A 45 21.62 0.31 13.71
CA PRO A 45 21.93 -0.74 14.68
C PRO A 45 21.94 -0.17 16.11
N GLY A 46 21.06 -0.67 16.98
CA GLY A 46 20.99 -0.27 18.39
C GLY A 46 19.90 0.74 18.76
N ALA A 47 19.09 1.23 17.81
CA ALA A 47 17.85 1.94 18.16
C ALA A 47 16.82 0.98 18.80
N PRO A 48 16.05 1.40 19.82
CA PRO A 48 14.89 0.64 20.26
C PRO A 48 13.99 0.38 19.04
N ARG A 49 13.55 -0.86 18.81
CA ARG A 49 12.64 -1.17 17.69
C ARG A 49 11.31 -0.45 17.95
N GLU A 50 11.05 0.65 17.24
CA GLU A 50 9.86 1.50 17.41
C GLU A 50 8.59 0.91 16.77
N ASP A 51 8.69 -0.22 16.05
CA ASP A 51 7.72 -0.59 15.00
C ASP A 51 6.71 -1.71 15.33
N GLY A 52 6.60 -2.16 16.59
CA GLY A 52 5.52 -3.06 17.04
C GLY A 52 5.21 -4.28 16.14
N SER A 53 3.93 -4.58 15.92
CA SER A 53 3.38 -5.66 15.07
C SER A 53 3.87 -5.62 13.65
N ALA A 54 4.13 -4.41 13.16
CA ALA A 54 4.60 -4.19 11.81
C ALA A 54 6.02 -4.77 11.69
N ALA A 55 6.94 -4.43 12.59
CA ALA A 55 8.24 -5.10 12.63
C ALA A 55 8.14 -6.62 12.83
N ARG A 56 7.11 -7.12 13.53
CA ARG A 56 6.91 -8.57 13.70
C ARG A 56 6.46 -9.28 12.45
N ILE A 57 5.62 -8.68 11.61
CA ILE A 57 5.23 -9.35 10.36
C ILE A 57 6.39 -9.42 9.38
N GLU A 58 7.24 -8.39 9.35
CA GLU A 58 8.46 -8.40 8.55
C GLU A 58 9.51 -9.38 9.12
N TRP A 59 9.68 -9.42 10.45
CA TRP A 59 10.49 -10.45 11.11
C TRP A 59 9.95 -11.86 10.84
N ALA A 60 8.64 -12.07 10.94
CA ALA A 60 8.00 -13.35 10.67
C ALA A 60 8.18 -13.78 9.21
N ALA A 61 8.13 -12.84 8.26
CA ALA A 61 8.45 -13.10 6.87
C ALA A 61 9.92 -13.56 6.70
N GLY A 62 10.84 -12.98 7.49
CA GLY A 62 12.26 -13.36 7.54
C GLY A 62 12.55 -14.70 8.24
N GLU A 63 11.89 -15.02 9.35
CA GLU A 63 12.11 -16.27 10.10
C GLU A 63 11.41 -17.46 9.47
N LYS A 64 10.17 -17.27 9.03
CA LYS A 64 9.33 -18.33 8.45
C LYS A 64 9.64 -18.56 6.97
N ARG A 65 10.86 -18.21 6.52
CA ARG A 65 11.32 -18.31 5.12
C ARG A 65 11.08 -19.68 4.49
N ARG A 66 11.16 -20.75 5.29
CA ARG A 66 10.97 -22.14 4.86
C ARG A 66 9.53 -22.66 4.96
N ALA A 67 8.64 -21.89 5.58
CA ALA A 67 7.25 -22.29 5.79
C ALA A 67 6.33 -21.71 4.71
N PHE A 68 5.37 -22.52 4.27
CA PHE A 68 4.29 -22.07 3.40
C PHE A 68 3.13 -21.60 4.26
N ALA A 69 2.62 -20.40 3.97
CA ALA A 69 1.46 -19.90 4.69
C ALA A 69 0.23 -20.75 4.34
N ALA A 70 -0.45 -21.23 5.37
CA ALA A 70 -1.70 -21.97 5.25
C ALA A 70 -2.89 -21.16 5.75
N LYS A 71 -2.66 -20.21 6.66
CA LYS A 71 -3.68 -19.33 7.21
C LYS A 71 -3.17 -17.90 7.33
N LEU A 72 -4.09 -16.96 7.19
CA LEU A 72 -3.90 -15.56 7.51
C LEU A 72 -4.91 -15.16 8.60
N PHE A 73 -4.46 -14.35 9.55
CA PHE A 73 -5.26 -13.73 10.59
C PHE A 73 -4.97 -12.23 10.62
N ILE A 74 -6.02 -11.41 10.55
CA ILE A 74 -5.95 -9.94 10.62
C ILE A 74 -6.94 -9.45 11.67
N SER A 75 -6.49 -8.56 12.56
CA SER A 75 -7.36 -7.80 13.45
C SER A 75 -7.36 -6.31 13.11
N THR A 76 -8.53 -5.68 13.05
CA THR A 76 -8.71 -4.24 12.79
C THR A 76 -9.26 -3.46 13.97
N SER A 77 -9.71 -4.13 15.02
CA SER A 77 -10.24 -3.47 16.22
C SER A 77 -9.18 -3.16 17.27
N PHE A 78 -8.14 -3.98 17.36
CA PHE A 78 -7.12 -3.91 18.41
C PHE A 78 -5.75 -4.32 17.83
N GLY A 79 -4.72 -3.52 18.11
CA GLY A 79 -3.40 -3.66 17.50
C GLY A 79 -2.47 -4.62 18.24
N ILE A 80 -1.70 -5.39 17.47
CA ILE A 80 -0.49 -6.16 17.86
C ILE A 80 0.72 -5.19 17.99
N ALA A 81 0.49 -3.88 18.08
CA ALA A 81 1.52 -2.89 17.78
C ALA A 81 2.37 -2.43 18.98
N GLY A 82 2.31 -3.08 20.13
CA GLY A 82 2.99 -2.54 21.32
C GLY A 82 4.52 -2.67 21.31
N PHE A 83 5.14 -1.80 22.09
CA PHE A 83 6.58 -1.77 22.36
C PHE A 83 6.92 -2.58 23.62
N GLY A 84 8.08 -3.23 23.60
CA GLY A 84 8.69 -3.85 24.76
C GLY A 84 8.16 -5.25 25.11
N PRO A 85 8.80 -5.91 26.09
CA PRO A 85 8.64 -7.35 26.33
C PRO A 85 7.20 -7.83 26.57
N LEU A 86 6.36 -6.99 27.17
CA LEU A 86 4.95 -7.31 27.45
C LEU A 86 4.10 -7.35 26.18
N SER A 87 4.33 -6.42 25.25
CA SER A 87 3.66 -6.49 23.95
C SER A 87 4.16 -7.69 23.17
N ASP A 88 5.47 -7.95 23.20
CA ASP A 88 6.09 -9.11 22.56
C ASP A 88 5.43 -10.42 23.00
N GLN A 89 5.32 -10.61 24.31
CA GLN A 89 4.62 -11.75 24.89
C GLN A 89 3.14 -11.80 24.51
N THR A 90 2.43 -10.67 24.55
CA THR A 90 0.99 -10.63 24.27
C THR A 90 0.68 -11.02 22.82
N ALA A 91 1.44 -10.52 21.86
CA ALA A 91 1.20 -10.84 20.47
C ALA A 91 1.72 -12.23 20.07
N LEU A 92 2.74 -12.76 20.75
CA LEU A 92 3.10 -14.18 20.64
C LEU A 92 1.99 -15.08 21.21
N ALA A 93 1.41 -14.70 22.36
CA ALA A 93 0.31 -15.42 22.98
C ALA A 93 -0.94 -15.39 22.09
N LEU A 94 -1.23 -14.25 21.48
CA LEU A 94 -2.28 -14.11 20.48
C LEU A 94 -2.03 -15.00 19.27
N GLU A 95 -0.84 -14.94 18.68
CA GLU A 95 -0.50 -15.76 17.52
C GLU A 95 -0.65 -17.25 17.84
N ASN A 96 -0.20 -17.68 19.02
CA ASN A 96 -0.37 -19.06 19.50
C ASN A 96 -1.86 -19.43 19.66
N ALA A 97 -2.66 -18.55 20.25
CA ALA A 97 -4.09 -18.78 20.45
C ALA A 97 -4.86 -18.81 19.11
N ALA A 98 -4.53 -17.89 18.19
CA ALA A 98 -5.09 -17.84 16.85
C ALA A 98 -4.71 -19.10 16.06
N ALA A 99 -3.45 -19.55 16.14
CA ALA A 99 -2.98 -20.79 15.52
C ALA A 99 -3.79 -22.00 16.03
N GLY A 100 -3.99 -22.10 17.35
CA GLY A 100 -4.81 -23.14 17.98
C GLY A 100 -6.28 -23.11 17.52
N ILE A 101 -6.91 -21.94 17.48
CA ILE A 101 -8.29 -21.79 17.00
C ILE A 101 -8.41 -22.10 15.51
N LEU A 102 -7.43 -21.72 14.70
CA LEU A 102 -7.43 -21.94 13.25
C LEU A 102 -6.97 -23.36 12.86
N GLY A 103 -6.46 -24.14 13.82
CA GLY A 103 -5.99 -25.50 13.62
C GLY A 103 -4.77 -25.56 12.71
N VAL A 104 -3.82 -24.65 12.89
CA VAL A 104 -2.63 -24.53 12.06
C VAL A 104 -1.38 -24.41 12.93
N GLU A 105 -0.26 -24.95 12.46
CA GLU A 105 1.04 -24.69 13.09
C GLU A 105 1.38 -23.20 13.00
N LYS A 106 2.01 -22.67 14.05
CA LYS A 106 2.34 -21.25 14.16
C LYS A 106 3.18 -20.77 12.98
N GLU A 107 4.12 -21.61 12.52
CA GLU A 107 5.02 -21.34 11.42
C GLU A 107 4.28 -21.16 10.08
N ASN A 108 3.06 -21.70 9.97
CA ASN A 108 2.22 -21.60 8.77
C ASN A 108 1.11 -20.53 8.90
N LEU A 109 1.11 -19.75 9.99
CA LEU A 109 0.18 -18.64 10.23
C LEU A 109 0.86 -17.29 9.92
N ILE A 110 0.20 -16.48 9.11
CA ILE A 110 0.46 -15.04 8.99
C ILE A 110 -0.47 -14.31 9.97
N SER A 111 0.08 -13.49 10.85
CA SER A 111 -0.68 -12.72 11.83
C SER A 111 -0.36 -11.23 11.68
N ALA A 112 -1.38 -10.41 11.46
CA ALA A 112 -1.26 -8.97 11.28
C ALA A 112 -2.33 -8.23 12.08
N ALA A 113 -2.09 -6.95 12.38
CA ALA A 113 -3.12 -6.10 12.96
C ALA A 113 -2.95 -4.64 12.57
N ALA A 114 -4.08 -3.97 12.42
CA ALA A 114 -4.19 -2.54 12.16
C ALA A 114 -4.46 -1.80 13.48
N GLY A 115 -3.47 -1.10 14.06
CA GLY A 115 -3.70 -0.21 15.21
C GLY A 115 -2.48 0.22 16.04
N PRO A 116 -2.63 1.07 17.10
CA PRO A 116 -1.52 1.71 17.76
C PRO A 116 -1.01 0.85 18.91
N VAL A 117 0.12 1.34 19.43
CA VAL A 117 1.08 0.70 20.31
C VAL A 117 0.65 0.65 21.79
N LEU A 118 -0.38 1.40 22.20
CA LEU A 118 -0.49 1.89 23.60
C LEU A 118 -1.59 1.27 24.48
N GLU A 119 -2.50 0.44 23.95
CA GLU A 119 -3.64 -0.08 24.72
C GLU A 119 -3.49 -1.57 25.08
N HIS A 120 -4.01 -1.95 26.25
CA HIS A 120 -4.03 -3.35 26.70
C HIS A 120 -5.01 -4.18 25.87
N TYR A 121 -4.62 -5.43 25.59
CA TYR A 121 -5.31 -6.32 24.67
C TYR A 121 -6.54 -6.98 25.32
N PRO A 122 -7.74 -6.90 24.73
CA PRO A 122 -8.87 -7.73 25.13
C PRO A 122 -8.74 -9.12 24.47
N VAL A 123 -7.74 -9.91 24.88
CA VAL A 123 -7.45 -11.22 24.27
C VAL A 123 -8.70 -12.10 24.21
N GLY A 124 -9.51 -12.12 25.28
CA GLY A 124 -10.78 -12.88 25.34
C GLY A 124 -11.74 -12.51 24.21
N SER A 125 -12.12 -11.23 24.10
CA SER A 125 -13.08 -10.76 23.08
C SER A 125 -12.60 -10.99 21.65
N MET A 126 -11.29 -10.92 21.42
CA MET A 126 -10.73 -11.20 20.09
C MET A 126 -10.73 -12.69 19.76
N MET A 127 -10.50 -13.58 20.74
CA MET A 127 -10.63 -15.02 20.52
C MET A 127 -12.08 -15.42 20.30
N GLU A 128 -13.04 -14.78 20.98
CA GLU A 128 -14.46 -14.91 20.69
C GLU A 128 -14.78 -14.45 19.26
N ALA A 129 -14.27 -13.29 18.84
CA ALA A 129 -14.44 -12.79 17.47
C ALA A 129 -13.81 -13.73 16.43
N LEU A 130 -12.62 -14.30 16.70
CA LEU A 130 -11.97 -15.26 15.81
C LEU A 130 -12.74 -16.60 15.73
N GLN A 131 -13.29 -17.08 16.85
CA GLN A 131 -14.17 -18.25 16.86
C GLN A 131 -15.46 -17.97 16.07
N SER A 132 -16.03 -16.78 16.25
CA SER A 132 -17.18 -16.31 15.48
C SER A 132 -16.87 -16.28 13.98
N ALA A 133 -15.74 -15.67 13.58
CA ALA A 133 -15.28 -15.66 12.20
C ALA A 133 -15.12 -17.09 11.64
N ARG A 134 -14.49 -18.00 12.40
CA ARG A 134 -14.32 -19.41 11.98
C ARG A 134 -15.66 -20.12 11.74
N SER A 135 -16.71 -19.74 12.45
CA SER A 135 -18.06 -20.30 12.27
C SER A 135 -18.79 -19.76 11.02
N GLN A 136 -18.30 -18.68 10.42
CA GLN A 136 -18.86 -18.10 9.20
C GLN A 136 -18.47 -18.91 7.95
N PRO A 137 -19.29 -18.85 6.88
CA PRO A 137 -18.93 -19.45 5.60
C PRO A 137 -17.65 -18.82 5.04
N ALA A 138 -16.85 -19.64 4.36
CA ALA A 138 -15.68 -19.16 3.65
C ALA A 138 -16.10 -18.56 2.30
N LEU A 139 -15.62 -17.35 2.00
CA LEU A 139 -15.96 -16.56 0.82
C LEU A 139 -14.70 -16.22 0.02
N ASP A 140 -14.84 -15.90 -1.26
CA ASP A 140 -13.71 -15.53 -2.11
C ASP A 140 -13.23 -14.08 -1.87
N GLU A 141 -14.02 -13.28 -1.14
CA GLU A 141 -13.70 -11.90 -0.77
C GLU A 141 -13.83 -11.66 0.75
N PRO A 142 -13.04 -10.74 1.33
CA PRO A 142 -13.25 -10.31 2.71
C PRO A 142 -14.48 -9.40 2.81
N LEU A 143 -15.35 -9.65 3.78
CA LEU A 143 -16.54 -8.84 4.03
C LEU A 143 -16.46 -8.16 5.41
N GLY A 144 -16.87 -6.90 5.47
CA GLY A 144 -16.96 -6.14 6.72
C GLY A 144 -16.87 -4.64 6.48
N ARG A 145 -17.25 -3.84 7.48
CA ARG A 145 -17.18 -2.37 7.40
C ARG A 145 -15.76 -1.80 7.35
N ASN A 146 -14.78 -2.59 7.80
CA ASN A 146 -13.38 -2.18 7.97
C ASN A 146 -12.47 -2.72 6.85
N VAL A 147 -13.06 -3.09 5.71
CA VAL A 147 -12.30 -3.62 4.58
C VAL A 147 -12.76 -3.02 3.26
N ASP A 148 -11.80 -2.52 2.49
CA ASP A 148 -11.97 -2.20 1.09
C ASP A 148 -11.20 -3.22 0.25
N ALA A 149 -11.84 -3.76 -0.78
CA ALA A 149 -11.24 -4.77 -1.64
C ALA A 149 -11.50 -4.47 -3.13
N LEU A 150 -10.62 -5.02 -3.98
CA LEU A 150 -10.67 -4.87 -5.42
C LEU A 150 -9.97 -6.06 -6.09
N GLY A 151 -10.58 -6.59 -7.15
CA GLY A 151 -10.02 -7.66 -7.97
C GLY A 151 -10.01 -7.26 -9.44
N LEU A 152 -8.93 -7.61 -10.14
CA LEU A 152 -8.73 -7.30 -11.54
C LEU A 152 -8.19 -8.53 -12.28
N PRO A 153 -8.83 -8.94 -13.39
CA PRO A 153 -8.16 -9.83 -14.33
C PRO A 153 -7.03 -9.06 -15.00
N PHE A 154 -5.81 -9.57 -14.92
CA PHE A 154 -4.62 -8.99 -15.53
C PHE A 154 -4.08 -9.90 -16.62
N ARG A 155 -3.84 -9.39 -17.83
CA ARG A 155 -3.30 -10.20 -18.93
C ARG A 155 -1.82 -10.00 -19.09
N ILE A 156 -1.11 -11.12 -19.20
CA ILE A 156 0.27 -11.22 -19.63
C ILE A 156 0.34 -12.04 -20.92
N ALA A 157 1.52 -12.18 -21.52
CA ALA A 157 1.70 -12.88 -22.79
C ALA A 157 1.20 -14.34 -22.73
N GLU A 158 1.42 -15.04 -21.60
CA GLU A 158 1.05 -16.44 -21.42
C GLU A 158 -0.43 -16.66 -21.06
N GLY A 159 -1.16 -15.62 -20.67
CA GLY A 159 -2.56 -15.77 -20.28
C GLY A 159 -3.07 -14.72 -19.30
N ALA A 160 -4.19 -15.04 -18.65
CA ALA A 160 -4.80 -14.19 -17.64
C ALA A 160 -4.39 -14.65 -16.22
N LEU A 161 -4.14 -13.67 -15.37
CA LEU A 161 -3.87 -13.81 -13.95
C LEU A 161 -4.95 -13.06 -13.16
N ASP A 162 -5.28 -13.59 -11.99
CA ASP A 162 -6.13 -12.89 -11.04
C ASP A 162 -5.23 -12.11 -10.09
N MET A 163 -5.38 -10.79 -10.11
CA MET A 163 -4.65 -9.86 -9.23
C MET A 163 -5.67 -9.15 -8.36
N SER A 164 -5.50 -9.19 -7.05
CA SER A 164 -6.39 -8.46 -6.14
C SER A 164 -5.63 -7.71 -5.08
N ALA A 165 -6.23 -6.64 -4.59
CA ALA A 165 -5.76 -5.89 -3.45
C ALA A 165 -6.89 -5.72 -2.44
N ALA A 166 -6.54 -5.72 -1.15
CA ALA A 166 -7.45 -5.39 -0.07
C ALA A 166 -6.73 -4.55 0.98
N VAL A 167 -7.48 -3.70 1.69
CA VAL A 167 -6.99 -2.98 2.85
C VAL A 167 -7.97 -3.14 3.99
N PHE A 168 -7.43 -3.53 5.13
CA PHE A 168 -8.12 -3.73 6.39
C PHE A 168 -7.74 -2.56 7.28
N HIS A 169 -8.69 -1.66 7.54
CA HIS A 169 -8.43 -0.41 8.25
C HIS A 169 -9.09 -0.40 9.61
N SER A 170 -8.52 0.34 10.54
CA SER A 170 -9.07 0.45 11.88
C SER A 170 -9.57 1.87 12.13
N GLU A 171 -10.89 2.03 12.27
CA GLU A 171 -11.52 3.32 12.55
C GLU A 171 -11.01 3.97 13.84
N ARG A 172 -10.71 3.15 14.86
CA ARG A 172 -10.26 3.63 16.17
C ARG A 172 -8.84 4.18 16.13
N THR A 173 -8.01 3.63 15.26
CA THR A 173 -6.55 3.74 15.38
C THR A 173 -5.89 4.42 14.22
N GLY A 174 -6.57 4.43 13.07
CA GLY A 174 -6.04 4.91 11.81
C GLY A 174 -5.03 3.98 11.16
N GLY A 175 -4.59 2.86 11.76
CA GLY A 175 -3.65 1.91 11.13
C GLY A 175 -4.31 1.04 10.05
N GLU A 176 -3.51 0.52 9.12
CA GLU A 176 -3.98 -0.25 7.98
C GLU A 176 -3.11 -1.47 7.65
N VAL A 177 -3.74 -2.64 7.42
CA VAL A 177 -3.08 -3.81 6.85
C VAL A 177 -3.52 -3.96 5.41
N TRP A 178 -2.57 -3.94 4.49
CA TRP A 178 -2.78 -4.09 3.06
C TRP A 178 -2.41 -5.51 2.63
N ILE A 179 -3.18 -6.06 1.69
CA ILE A 179 -2.86 -7.30 0.98
C ILE A 179 -2.80 -6.99 -0.51
N ALA A 180 -1.76 -7.47 -1.19
CA ALA A 180 -1.77 -7.65 -2.63
C ALA A 180 -1.53 -9.13 -2.95
N ALA A 181 -2.41 -9.72 -3.75
CA ALA A 181 -2.42 -11.15 -4.02
C ALA A 181 -2.46 -11.43 -5.52
N ALA A 182 -1.72 -12.46 -5.93
CA ALA A 182 -1.67 -12.95 -7.30
C ALA A 182 -2.01 -14.45 -7.36
N SER A 183 -2.74 -14.87 -8.40
CA SER A 183 -2.92 -16.30 -8.68
C SER A 183 -1.67 -16.95 -9.29
N ALA A 184 -0.73 -16.15 -9.80
CA ALA A 184 0.57 -16.62 -10.29
C ALA A 184 1.41 -17.26 -9.17
N GLY A 185 2.27 -18.21 -9.56
CA GLY A 185 3.41 -18.58 -8.73
C GLY A 185 4.47 -17.49 -8.87
N ILE A 186 4.92 -16.91 -7.75
CA ILE A 186 5.97 -15.91 -7.73
C ILE A 186 6.96 -16.32 -6.65
N GLY A 187 8.21 -16.48 -7.04
CA GLY A 187 9.31 -16.82 -6.14
C GLY A 187 9.45 -15.78 -5.04
N ARG A 188 9.86 -16.24 -3.86
CA ARG A 188 10.02 -15.38 -2.69
C ARG A 188 11.00 -14.23 -2.93
N GLU A 189 12.11 -14.49 -3.60
CA GLU A 189 13.12 -13.46 -3.93
C GLU A 189 12.52 -12.34 -4.76
N VAL A 190 11.72 -12.68 -5.78
CA VAL A 190 10.99 -11.71 -6.60
C VAL A 190 9.99 -10.92 -5.75
N LEU A 191 9.22 -11.59 -4.88
CA LEU A 191 8.30 -10.88 -3.97
C LEU A 191 9.02 -9.92 -3.03
N GLU A 192 10.19 -10.32 -2.50
CA GLU A 192 11.00 -9.51 -1.60
C GLU A 192 11.63 -8.30 -2.32
N GLY A 193 12.10 -8.47 -3.56
CA GLY A 193 12.69 -7.40 -4.37
C GLY A 193 11.69 -6.33 -4.81
N VAL A 194 10.40 -6.67 -4.91
CA VAL A 194 9.38 -5.76 -5.45
C VAL A 194 8.52 -5.09 -4.37
N ARG A 195 8.62 -5.54 -3.12
CA ARG A 195 7.77 -5.05 -2.01
C ARG A 195 7.82 -3.54 -1.82
N ASP A 196 8.97 -2.92 -2.06
CA ASP A 196 9.11 -1.47 -1.91
C ASP A 196 8.45 -0.68 -3.05
N ARG A 197 8.48 -1.21 -4.27
CA ARG A 197 7.75 -0.64 -5.41
C ARG A 197 6.25 -0.78 -5.21
N LEU A 198 5.78 -1.91 -4.67
CA LEU A 198 4.36 -2.14 -4.41
C LEU A 198 3.83 -1.32 -3.24
N TRP A 199 4.65 -1.06 -2.21
CA TRP A 199 4.29 -0.14 -1.13
C TRP A 199 4.01 1.28 -1.64
N LEU A 200 4.82 1.76 -2.59
CA LEU A 200 4.58 3.04 -3.24
C LEU A 200 3.22 3.11 -3.93
N ALA A 201 2.82 2.04 -4.62
CA ALA A 201 1.56 1.99 -5.35
C ALA A 201 0.31 1.83 -4.45
N GLY A 202 0.50 1.51 -3.16
CA GLY A 202 -0.58 1.23 -2.21
C GLY A 202 -0.50 2.12 -0.96
N PRO A 203 0.05 1.61 0.16
CA PRO A 203 0.14 2.33 1.42
C PRO A 203 0.69 3.76 1.28
N ALA A 204 1.85 3.97 0.65
CA ALA A 204 2.43 5.31 0.57
C ALA A 204 1.63 6.26 -0.34
N ALA A 205 1.10 5.76 -1.47
CA ALA A 205 0.18 6.51 -2.32
C ALA A 205 -1.05 7.03 -1.56
N TRP A 206 -1.62 6.21 -0.67
CA TRP A 206 -2.76 6.56 0.16
C TRP A 206 -2.42 7.55 1.29
N ARG A 207 -1.22 7.42 1.87
CA ARG A 207 -0.75 8.17 3.05
C ARG A 207 0.00 9.45 2.73
N ALA A 208 0.11 9.85 1.46
CA ALA A 208 0.93 10.98 1.05
C ALA A 208 0.65 12.28 1.84
N SER A 209 -0.62 12.62 2.09
CA SER A 209 -0.98 13.81 2.88
C SER A 209 -1.07 13.57 4.39
N SER A 210 -1.45 12.36 4.83
CA SER A 210 -1.68 12.05 6.25
C SER A 210 -0.45 11.53 7.00
N GLY A 211 0.60 11.14 6.27
CA GLY A 211 1.79 10.50 6.83
C GLY A 211 1.57 9.00 7.05
N ILE A 212 2.66 8.23 6.91
CA ILE A 212 2.67 6.78 7.13
C ILE A 212 2.40 6.49 8.60
N HIS A 213 1.42 5.62 8.89
CA HIS A 213 1.17 5.21 10.26
C HIS A 213 2.12 4.05 10.63
N PRO A 214 2.75 4.04 11.83
CA PRO A 214 3.71 2.99 12.20
C PRO A 214 3.15 1.56 12.18
N GLY A 215 1.83 1.43 12.39
CA GLY A 215 1.11 0.16 12.27
C GLY A 215 0.74 -0.26 10.85
N ASP A 216 1.15 0.51 9.82
CA ASP A 216 0.86 0.15 8.44
C ASP A 216 1.75 -1.00 7.95
N ALA A 217 1.13 -1.97 7.29
CA ALA A 217 1.82 -3.13 6.72
C ALA A 217 1.26 -3.48 5.34
N LEU A 218 2.12 -4.00 4.46
CA LEU A 218 1.75 -4.59 3.18
C LEU A 218 2.18 -6.05 3.16
N ILE A 219 1.23 -6.95 2.95
CA ILE A 219 1.42 -8.39 2.80
C ILE A 219 1.27 -8.74 1.32
N LEU A 220 2.26 -9.43 0.76
CA LEU A 220 2.21 -9.94 -0.60
C LEU A 220 1.95 -11.44 -0.57
N LEU A 221 1.00 -11.92 -1.38
CA LEU A 221 0.62 -13.33 -1.46
C LEU A 221 0.69 -13.83 -2.91
N ALA A 222 1.36 -14.95 -3.14
CA ALA A 222 1.38 -15.64 -4.44
C ALA A 222 0.87 -17.07 -4.26
N THR A 223 -0.33 -17.37 -4.77
CA THR A 223 -1.00 -18.65 -4.48
C THR A 223 -0.53 -19.79 -5.37
N GLY A 224 0.03 -19.48 -6.55
CA GLY A 224 0.41 -20.48 -7.55
C GLY A 224 -0.77 -21.32 -8.05
N ALA A 225 -1.99 -20.79 -8.00
CA ALA A 225 -3.19 -21.47 -8.47
C ALA A 225 -3.37 -21.38 -9.99
N SER A 226 -2.75 -20.39 -10.62
CA SER A 226 -2.71 -20.25 -12.08
C SER A 226 -1.93 -21.41 -12.72
N PRO A 227 -2.35 -21.90 -13.91
CA PRO A 227 -1.56 -22.86 -14.68
C PRO A 227 -0.30 -22.25 -15.30
N ILE A 228 -0.13 -20.93 -15.26
CA ILE A 228 1.06 -20.24 -15.76
C ILE A 228 2.26 -20.59 -14.87
N ALA A 229 3.40 -20.92 -15.51
CA ALA A 229 4.63 -21.29 -14.83
C ALA A 229 5.09 -20.20 -13.85
N GLU A 230 5.65 -20.62 -12.72
CA GLU A 230 6.17 -19.73 -11.68
C GLU A 230 7.20 -18.73 -12.23
N VAL A 231 7.13 -17.50 -11.75
CA VAL A 231 8.15 -16.47 -11.97
C VAL A 231 9.15 -16.54 -10.81
N ALA A 232 10.24 -17.27 -11.02
CA ALA A 232 11.17 -17.61 -9.94
C ALA A 232 12.36 -16.65 -9.78
N SER A 233 12.63 -15.78 -10.76
CA SER A 233 13.80 -14.89 -10.79
C SER A 233 13.42 -13.50 -11.27
N GLU A 234 14.14 -12.48 -10.78
CA GLU A 234 13.97 -11.09 -11.23
C GLU A 234 14.35 -10.91 -12.71
N GLU A 235 15.25 -11.74 -13.24
CA GLU A 235 15.66 -11.72 -14.64
C GLU A 235 14.59 -12.29 -15.59
N ASP A 236 13.56 -12.92 -15.06
CA ASP A 236 12.44 -13.42 -15.85
C ASP A 236 11.74 -12.26 -16.57
N PRO A 237 11.56 -12.32 -17.91
CA PRO A 237 10.94 -11.23 -18.67
C PRO A 237 9.50 -10.91 -18.22
N ARG A 238 8.84 -11.83 -17.50
CA ARG A 238 7.48 -11.66 -16.99
C ARG A 238 7.43 -10.88 -15.67
N THR A 239 8.55 -10.73 -14.97
CA THR A 239 8.64 -10.08 -13.66
C THR A 239 7.99 -8.69 -13.67
N GLU A 240 8.39 -7.81 -14.59
CA GLU A 240 7.80 -6.47 -14.68
C GLU A 240 6.30 -6.49 -15.00
N SER A 241 5.82 -7.48 -15.76
CA SER A 241 4.39 -7.61 -16.06
C SER A 241 3.59 -8.02 -14.81
N VAL A 242 4.11 -8.95 -14.01
CA VAL A 242 3.48 -9.36 -12.74
C VAL A 242 3.49 -8.22 -11.73
N ILE A 243 4.61 -7.48 -11.63
CA ILE A 243 4.72 -6.28 -10.80
C ILE A 243 3.71 -5.23 -11.24
N ALA A 244 3.60 -4.96 -12.54
CA ALA A 244 2.62 -4.02 -13.08
C ALA A 244 1.19 -4.43 -12.74
N GLY A 245 0.88 -5.72 -12.76
CA GLY A 245 -0.43 -6.25 -12.36
C GLY A 245 -0.77 -5.98 -10.90
N LEU A 246 0.14 -6.34 -9.98
CA LEU A 246 -0.04 -6.09 -8.54
C LEU A 246 -0.07 -4.59 -8.22
N SER A 247 0.82 -3.81 -8.83
CA SER A 247 0.86 -2.34 -8.72
C SER A 247 -0.43 -1.70 -9.21
N THR A 248 -1.02 -2.21 -10.30
CA THR A 248 -2.30 -1.73 -10.82
C THR A 248 -3.42 -2.04 -9.85
N ALA A 249 -3.48 -3.24 -9.28
CA ALA A 249 -4.50 -3.60 -8.29
C ALA A 249 -4.45 -2.67 -7.06
N LEU A 250 -3.25 -2.41 -6.53
CA LEU A 250 -3.05 -1.48 -5.42
C LEU A 250 -3.46 -0.05 -5.80
N ALA A 251 -2.98 0.46 -6.95
CA ALA A 251 -3.28 1.82 -7.39
C ALA A 251 -4.79 2.03 -7.64
N GLN A 252 -5.49 1.04 -8.19
CA GLN A 252 -6.94 1.11 -8.38
C GLN A 252 -7.70 1.05 -7.05
N LEU A 253 -7.21 0.28 -6.07
CA LEU A 253 -7.78 0.29 -4.72
C LEU A 253 -7.59 1.66 -4.04
N VAL A 254 -6.38 2.24 -4.11
CA VAL A 254 -6.12 3.58 -3.58
C VAL A 254 -7.03 4.62 -4.25
N ARG A 255 -7.17 4.57 -5.59
CA ARG A 255 -8.07 5.44 -6.34
C ARG A 255 -9.52 5.28 -5.88
N LYS A 256 -10.02 4.04 -5.75
CA LYS A 256 -11.38 3.75 -5.25
C LYS A 256 -11.60 4.40 -3.89
N ARG A 257 -10.64 4.26 -2.96
CA ARG A 257 -10.72 4.87 -1.62
C ARG A 257 -10.65 6.39 -1.66
N ALA A 258 -9.79 6.96 -2.50
CA ALA A 258 -9.65 8.41 -2.62
C ALA A 258 -10.94 9.06 -3.17
N LEU A 259 -11.55 8.43 -4.18
CA LEU A 259 -12.84 8.87 -4.71
C LEU A 259 -13.97 8.73 -3.67
N ALA A 260 -13.95 7.68 -2.86
CA ALA A 260 -14.95 7.49 -1.80
C ALA A 260 -14.78 8.48 -0.63
N ALA A 261 -13.55 8.88 -0.31
CA ALA A 261 -13.27 9.87 0.74
C ALA A 261 -13.75 11.28 0.37
N GLY A 262 -13.83 11.60 -0.93
CA GLY A 262 -14.09 12.95 -1.42
C GLY A 262 -12.87 13.87 -1.23
N GLU A 263 -12.80 14.94 -2.05
CA GLU A 263 -11.82 16.05 -1.89
C GLU A 263 -10.32 15.67 -1.98
N ARG A 264 -9.98 14.44 -2.38
CA ARG A 264 -8.59 14.02 -2.60
C ARG A 264 -8.12 14.30 -4.02
N ILE A 265 -6.95 14.91 -4.17
CA ILE A 265 -6.44 15.33 -5.47
C ILE A 265 -5.24 14.46 -5.88
N PRO A 266 -5.27 13.85 -7.07
CA PRO A 266 -4.17 13.02 -7.53
C PRO A 266 -2.98 13.88 -7.95
N PHE A 267 -1.78 13.40 -7.61
CA PHE A 267 -0.53 13.88 -8.19
C PHE A 267 0.43 12.72 -8.40
N GLY A 268 1.04 12.68 -9.56
CA GLY A 268 2.08 11.75 -9.93
C GLY A 268 3.46 12.24 -9.51
N LEU A 269 4.22 11.38 -8.84
CA LEU A 269 5.65 11.60 -8.61
C LEU A 269 6.42 10.42 -9.21
N PHE A 270 7.32 10.73 -10.15
CA PHE A 270 8.07 9.75 -10.92
C PHE A 270 9.54 10.15 -11.04
N GLY A 271 10.35 9.24 -11.59
CA GLY A 271 11.74 9.51 -11.87
C GLY A 271 12.62 9.57 -10.61
N ALA A 272 12.17 9.02 -9.48
CA ALA A 272 13.00 8.88 -8.29
C ALA A 272 14.06 7.77 -8.49
N GLU A 273 15.21 7.93 -7.84
CA GLU A 273 16.30 6.96 -7.85
C GLU A 273 15.94 5.69 -7.06
N THR A 274 15.22 5.87 -5.94
CA THR A 274 14.79 4.78 -5.06
C THR A 274 13.32 4.91 -4.68
N PRO A 275 12.67 3.81 -4.23
CA PRO A 275 11.32 3.91 -3.71
C PRO A 275 11.21 4.84 -2.49
N GLN A 276 12.23 4.83 -1.62
CA GLN A 276 12.27 5.68 -0.44
C GLN A 276 12.32 7.18 -0.80
N GLU A 277 13.10 7.56 -1.82
CA GLU A 277 13.13 8.94 -2.32
C GLU A 277 11.74 9.39 -2.81
N ALA A 278 11.03 8.53 -3.56
CA ALA A 278 9.68 8.84 -4.02
C ALA A 278 8.72 9.01 -2.82
N GLU A 279 8.80 8.14 -1.83
CA GLU A 279 7.96 8.21 -0.62
C GLU A 279 8.21 9.50 0.17
N ASP A 280 9.47 9.86 0.41
CA ASP A 280 9.83 11.07 1.15
C ASP A 280 9.40 12.35 0.41
N ALA A 281 9.62 12.42 -0.91
CA ALA A 281 9.14 13.57 -1.70
C ALA A 281 7.61 13.63 -1.77
N ALA A 282 6.94 12.51 -2.00
CA ALA A 282 5.49 12.48 -2.08
C ALA A 282 4.85 12.83 -0.74
N GLY A 283 5.42 12.40 0.39
CA GLY A 283 4.96 12.79 1.72
C GLY A 283 5.05 14.29 1.96
N VAL A 284 6.10 14.96 1.48
CA VAL A 284 6.23 16.42 1.58
C VAL A 284 5.26 17.11 0.63
N LEU A 285 5.22 16.70 -0.64
CA LEU A 285 4.31 17.25 -1.64
C LEU A 285 2.84 17.10 -1.21
N GLY A 286 2.44 15.93 -0.71
CA GLY A 286 1.09 15.64 -0.26
C GLY A 286 0.64 16.58 0.86
N ARG A 287 1.52 16.98 1.78
CA ARG A 287 1.22 17.97 2.83
C ARG A 287 1.09 19.40 2.30
N PHE A 288 1.83 19.75 1.25
CA PHE A 288 1.80 21.09 0.66
C PHE A 288 0.69 21.27 -0.37
N MET A 289 0.27 20.19 -1.05
CA MET A 289 -0.66 20.24 -2.19
C MET A 289 -1.98 20.95 -1.87
N PRO A 290 -2.67 20.68 -0.74
CA PRO A 290 -3.91 21.41 -0.41
C PRO A 290 -3.68 22.92 -0.27
N GLY A 291 -2.53 23.31 0.30
CA GLY A 291 -2.13 24.71 0.44
C GLY A 291 -1.74 25.38 -0.88
N ILE A 292 -1.20 24.62 -1.84
CA ILE A 292 -0.92 25.10 -3.20
C ILE A 292 -2.26 25.33 -3.92
N LEU A 293 -3.13 24.33 -3.93
CA LEU A 293 -4.43 24.37 -4.62
C LEU A 293 -5.35 25.47 -4.11
N ARG A 294 -5.42 25.66 -2.78
CA ARG A 294 -6.19 26.74 -2.15
C ARG A 294 -5.69 28.13 -2.56
N ARG A 295 -4.41 28.27 -2.88
CA ARG A 295 -3.83 29.55 -3.32
C ARG A 295 -4.10 29.84 -4.79
N LEU A 296 -4.28 28.82 -5.62
CA LEU A 296 -4.60 28.99 -7.04
C LEU A 296 -6.06 29.49 -7.17
N SER A 297 -6.26 30.74 -7.56
CA SER A 297 -7.60 31.29 -7.86
C SER A 297 -7.90 31.17 -9.36
N GLU A 298 -9.17 30.97 -9.69
CA GLU A 298 -9.66 31.04 -11.08
C GLU A 298 -9.64 32.48 -11.63
N ASP A 299 -9.63 33.48 -10.75
CA ASP A 299 -9.56 34.90 -11.13
C ASP A 299 -8.12 35.35 -11.44
N TRP A 300 -7.14 34.45 -11.36
CA TRP A 300 -5.76 34.76 -11.72
C TRP A 300 -5.57 34.63 -13.23
N GLY A 301 -4.81 35.56 -13.81
CA GLY A 301 -4.28 35.36 -15.16
C GLY A 301 -3.43 34.08 -15.22
N GLU A 302 -3.48 33.39 -16.36
CA GLU A 302 -2.85 32.07 -16.57
C GLU A 302 -1.36 32.06 -16.20
N GLU A 303 -0.64 33.15 -16.50
CA GLU A 303 0.77 33.32 -16.13
C GLU A 303 0.98 33.24 -14.62
N ARG A 304 0.20 34.02 -13.85
CA ARG A 304 0.29 34.05 -12.39
C ARG A 304 -0.09 32.73 -11.75
N ALA A 305 -1.06 32.01 -12.33
CA ALA A 305 -1.45 30.68 -11.89
C ALA A 305 -0.31 29.66 -12.09
N GLY A 306 0.35 29.70 -13.25
CA GLY A 306 1.52 28.86 -13.53
C GLY A 306 2.68 29.12 -12.57
N GLU A 307 3.04 30.39 -12.36
CA GLU A 307 4.11 30.79 -11.43
C GLU A 307 3.84 30.35 -10.00
N ALA A 308 2.62 30.59 -9.50
CA ALA A 308 2.27 30.24 -8.12
C ALA A 308 2.23 28.73 -7.87
N LEU A 309 1.79 27.94 -8.85
CA LEU A 309 1.89 26.47 -8.79
C LEU A 309 3.36 26.06 -8.71
N LEU A 310 4.19 26.61 -9.60
CA LEU A 310 5.61 26.26 -9.67
C LEU A 310 6.37 26.64 -8.40
N ASP A 311 6.12 27.82 -7.84
CA ASP A 311 6.70 28.29 -6.59
C ASP A 311 6.27 27.41 -5.40
N GLY A 312 5.00 26.99 -5.38
CA GLY A 312 4.49 26.04 -4.39
C GLY A 312 5.23 24.70 -4.45
N LEU A 313 5.38 24.14 -5.65
CA LEU A 313 6.09 22.88 -5.88
C LEU A 313 7.58 23.01 -5.52
N ARG A 314 8.23 24.12 -5.89
CA ARG A 314 9.62 24.39 -5.55
C ARG A 314 9.82 24.46 -4.04
N CYS A 315 8.97 25.20 -3.33
CA CYS A 315 9.01 25.28 -1.87
C CYS A 315 8.86 23.91 -1.21
N ALA A 316 7.91 23.10 -1.68
CA ALA A 316 7.68 21.76 -1.16
C ALA A 316 8.89 20.85 -1.40
N LEU A 317 9.39 20.80 -2.64
CA LEU A 317 10.50 19.94 -3.04
C LEU A 317 11.83 20.32 -2.36
N LEU A 318 12.11 21.61 -2.19
CA LEU A 318 13.29 22.08 -1.44
C LEU A 318 13.19 21.79 0.07
N SER A 319 11.97 21.58 0.59
CA SER A 319 11.74 21.15 1.97
C SER A 319 11.84 19.63 2.14
N ALA A 320 11.92 18.87 1.05
CA ALA A 320 12.09 17.43 1.10
C ALA A 320 13.56 17.07 1.40
N PRO A 321 13.81 16.04 2.20
CA PRO A 321 15.16 15.60 2.55
C PRO A 321 15.81 14.83 1.39
N LEU A 322 15.91 15.46 0.21
CA LEU A 322 16.40 14.86 -1.03
C LEU A 322 17.75 15.46 -1.45
N PRO A 323 18.87 14.79 -1.13
CA PRO A 323 20.18 15.24 -1.53
C PRO A 323 20.30 15.36 -3.06
N GLY A 324 20.87 16.45 -3.53
CA GLY A 324 21.18 16.65 -4.96
C GLY A 324 20.00 17.10 -5.84
N LEU A 325 18.82 17.34 -5.25
CA LEU A 325 17.63 17.79 -6.00
C LEU A 325 17.86 19.09 -6.78
N GLU A 326 18.73 19.97 -6.28
CA GLU A 326 19.13 21.22 -6.95
C GLU A 326 19.70 21.02 -8.36
N ARG A 327 20.25 19.83 -8.64
CA ARG A 327 20.85 19.46 -9.93
C ARG A 327 19.92 18.63 -10.80
N ALA A 328 18.77 18.21 -10.27
CA ALA A 328 17.82 17.35 -10.98
C ALA A 328 17.06 18.13 -12.05
N LEU A 329 16.83 17.50 -13.20
CA LEU A 329 16.07 18.07 -14.32
C LEU A 329 14.59 17.78 -14.16
N ILE A 330 14.00 18.42 -13.14
CA ILE A 330 12.62 18.16 -12.74
C ILE A 330 11.66 18.63 -13.83
N ARG A 331 10.77 17.75 -14.30
CA ARG A 331 9.72 18.08 -15.27
C ARG A 331 8.38 18.12 -14.55
N VAL A 332 7.61 19.17 -14.81
CA VAL A 332 6.26 19.31 -14.27
C VAL A 332 5.29 19.43 -15.43
N SER A 333 4.27 18.58 -15.46
CA SER A 333 3.19 18.64 -16.44
C SER A 333 1.82 18.45 -15.79
N ILE A 334 0.77 18.97 -16.43
CA ILE A 334 -0.61 18.60 -16.10
C ILE A 334 -1.23 18.02 -17.37
N GLY A 335 -1.66 16.76 -17.32
CA GLY A 335 -1.97 16.01 -18.53
C GLY A 335 -0.78 16.02 -19.50
N GLU A 336 -1.04 16.37 -20.75
CA GLU A 336 -0.01 16.45 -21.81
C GLU A 336 0.75 17.78 -21.83
N MET A 337 0.33 18.78 -21.04
CA MET A 337 0.95 20.11 -21.07
C MET A 337 2.16 20.16 -20.14
N LEU A 338 3.34 20.39 -20.72
CA LEU A 338 4.55 20.70 -19.95
C LEU A 338 4.44 22.11 -19.36
N LEU A 339 4.42 22.21 -18.04
CA LEU A 339 4.38 23.47 -17.31
C LEU A 339 5.77 24.01 -16.99
N SER A 340 6.73 23.15 -16.68
CA SER A 340 8.07 23.61 -16.38
C SER A 340 9.13 22.53 -16.59
N PHE A 341 10.34 23.00 -16.91
CA PHE A 341 11.56 22.21 -16.94
C PHE A 341 12.58 22.82 -15.96
N GLY A 342 13.08 22.00 -15.05
CA GLY A 342 14.03 22.37 -13.99
C GLY A 342 13.46 23.30 -12.92
N LEU A 343 12.13 23.41 -12.78
CA LEU A 343 11.44 24.30 -11.84
C LEU A 343 11.84 25.78 -11.93
N ARG A 344 12.26 26.27 -13.12
CA ARG A 344 12.78 27.64 -13.28
C ARG A 344 11.70 28.63 -13.69
N THR A 345 11.07 28.38 -14.82
CA THR A 345 10.04 29.21 -15.43
C THR A 345 8.78 28.39 -15.65
N ALA A 346 7.62 28.97 -15.35
CA ALA A 346 6.32 28.34 -15.59
C ALA A 346 5.77 28.77 -16.95
N ALA A 347 5.20 27.81 -17.68
CA ALA A 347 4.27 28.12 -18.75
C ALA A 347 2.94 28.65 -18.16
N PRO A 348 2.17 29.46 -18.91
CA PRO A 348 0.83 29.84 -18.50
C PRO A 348 -0.02 28.61 -18.21
N LEU A 349 -0.77 28.62 -17.11
CA LEU A 349 -1.65 27.51 -16.72
C LEU A 349 -3.10 27.85 -17.08
N PRO A 350 -3.69 27.20 -18.09
CA PRO A 350 -5.08 27.44 -18.46
C PRO A 350 -6.05 27.05 -17.35
N GLY A 351 -7.08 27.86 -17.12
CA GLY A 351 -8.09 27.60 -16.09
C GLY A 351 -8.82 26.26 -16.30
N SER A 352 -9.05 25.86 -17.55
CA SER A 352 -9.65 24.57 -17.89
C SER A 352 -8.78 23.38 -17.48
N LEU A 353 -7.46 23.52 -17.56
CA LEU A 353 -6.51 22.49 -17.17
C LEU A 353 -6.38 22.40 -15.64
N LEU A 354 -6.39 23.56 -14.96
CA LEU A 354 -6.47 23.62 -13.50
C LEU A 354 -7.75 22.96 -12.98
N GLN A 355 -8.89 23.23 -13.62
CA GLN A 355 -10.16 22.61 -13.26
C GLN A 355 -10.15 21.11 -13.54
N SER A 356 -9.60 20.69 -14.68
CA SER A 356 -9.44 19.26 -15.00
C SER A 356 -8.61 18.52 -13.95
N TRP A 357 -7.56 19.16 -13.43
CA TRP A 357 -6.76 18.60 -12.34
C TRP A 357 -7.53 18.52 -11.02
N ARG A 358 -8.25 19.58 -10.63
CA ARG A 358 -9.10 19.61 -9.42
C ARG A 358 -10.16 18.50 -9.43
N ASP A 359 -10.77 18.27 -10.57
CA ASP A 359 -11.81 17.26 -10.75
C ASP A 359 -11.24 15.84 -10.94
N GLY A 360 -9.90 15.70 -10.94
CA GLY A 360 -9.21 14.42 -11.09
C GLY A 360 -9.28 13.82 -12.51
N SER A 361 -9.66 14.62 -13.51
CA SER A 361 -9.67 14.23 -14.92
C SER A 361 -8.34 14.44 -15.63
N ALA A 362 -7.46 15.28 -15.06
CA ALA A 362 -6.06 15.40 -15.41
C ALA A 362 -5.17 15.15 -14.18
N GLU A 363 -3.97 14.62 -14.40
CA GLU A 363 -2.98 14.36 -13.36
C GLU A 363 -1.86 15.41 -13.42
N LEU A 364 -1.54 16.02 -12.27
CA LEU A 364 -0.28 16.74 -12.10
C LEU A 364 0.85 15.71 -12.01
N ARG A 365 1.77 15.72 -12.96
CA ARG A 365 2.93 14.82 -13.00
C ARG A 365 4.21 15.58 -12.71
N ILE A 366 4.97 15.10 -11.74
CA ILE A 366 6.29 15.61 -11.34
C ILE A 366 7.30 14.50 -11.58
N ASP A 367 8.19 14.68 -12.54
CA ASP A 367 9.27 13.75 -12.85
C ASP A 367 10.60 14.30 -12.31
N LEU A 368 11.22 13.61 -11.37
CA LEU A 368 12.48 14.01 -10.76
C LEU A 368 13.68 13.81 -11.71
N GLY A 369 13.56 12.96 -12.74
CA GLY A 369 14.61 12.75 -13.74
C GLY A 369 15.87 12.05 -13.21
N ARG A 370 15.76 11.26 -12.13
CA ARG A 370 16.87 10.58 -11.44
C ARG A 370 16.88 9.06 -11.60
N GLY A 371 15.73 8.45 -11.82
CA GLY A 371 15.60 6.99 -11.91
C GLY A 371 14.27 6.54 -12.49
N ALA A 372 13.80 5.35 -12.08
CA ALA A 372 12.59 4.71 -12.61
C ALA A 372 11.46 4.56 -11.56
N CYS A 373 11.69 4.95 -10.32
CA CYS A 373 10.71 4.79 -9.25
C CYS A 373 9.66 5.90 -9.31
N GLY A 374 8.40 5.54 -9.06
CA GLY A 374 7.30 6.48 -9.04
C GLY A 374 5.94 5.83 -8.88
N ALA A 375 4.96 6.64 -8.49
CA ALA A 375 3.57 6.25 -8.35
C ALA A 375 2.65 7.48 -8.46
N VAL A 376 1.35 7.22 -8.51
CA VAL A 376 0.32 8.25 -8.34
C VAL A 376 -0.08 8.27 -6.87
N PHE A 377 0.03 9.45 -6.27
CA PHE A 377 -0.27 9.72 -4.87
C PHE A 377 -1.54 10.57 -4.76
N TRP A 378 -2.14 10.58 -3.57
CA TRP A 378 -3.39 11.29 -3.32
C TRP A 378 -3.23 12.21 -2.11
N ALA A 379 -3.40 13.51 -2.36
CA ALA A 379 -3.32 14.54 -1.33
C ALA A 379 -4.69 14.84 -0.73
#